data_AF-A0A645A2R1-F1
#
_entry.id   AF-A0A645A2R1-F1
#
_cell.length_a   1.000
_cell.length_b   1.000
_cell.length_c   1.000
_cell.angle_alpha   90.00
_cell.angle_beta   90.00
_cell.angle_gamma   90.00
#
_symmetry.space_group_name_H-M   'P 1'
#
loop_
_entity.id
_entity.type
_entity.pdbx_description
1 polymer ?
#
loop_
_entity_poly.entity_id
_entity_poly.type
_entity_poly.pdbx_seq_one_letter_code
_entity_poly.pdbx_strand_id
1 'polypeptide(L)' 'MVEPYIIQLWHERSGLVREIKSTEHVTHISLLGLPKGMYFVHVKKDGEVVQKQILWVR' A
#
# COMPACT_ATOMS: atom_id res chain seq x y z
N MET A 1 -10.15 10.44 14.87
CA MET A 1 -9.13 10.65 13.83
C MET A 1 -8.01 9.67 14.10
N VAL A 2 -7.55 8.93 13.09
CA VAL A 2 -6.39 8.04 13.23
C VAL A 2 -5.14 8.91 13.09
N GLU A 3 -4.09 8.59 13.84
CA GLU A 3 -2.78 9.24 13.68
C GLU A 3 -2.28 9.09 12.24
N PRO A 4 -1.55 10.08 11.70
CA PRO A 4 -1.07 10.03 10.32
C PRO A 4 -0.23 8.78 10.04
N TYR A 5 -0.47 8.15 8.90
CA TYR A 5 0.28 7.00 8.45
C TYR A 5 0.52 7.05 6.95
N ILE A 6 1.47 6.23 6.49
CA ILE A 6 1.83 6.10 5.08
C ILE A 6 1.50 4.69 4.61
N ILE A 7 0.77 4.56 3.50
CA ILE A 7 0.60 3.30 2.81
C ILE A 7 1.51 3.27 1.59
N GLN A 8 2.29 2.22 1.46
CA GLN A 8 3.11 1.94 0.30
C GLN A 8 2.60 0.69 -0.42
N LEU A 9 2.38 0.81 -1.72
CA LEU A 9 2.01 -0.30 -2.59
C LEU A 9 3.22 -0.73 -3.40
N TRP A 10 3.60 -2.00 -3.26
CA TRP A 10 4.76 -2.59 -3.92
C TRP A 10 4.32 -3.67 -4.91
N HIS A 11 4.86 -3.64 -6.11
CA HIS A 11 4.69 -4.65 -7.14
C HIS A 11 5.90 -5.59 -7.16
N GLU A 12 5.69 -6.90 -7.30
CA GLU A 12 6.75 -7.93 -7.21
C GLU A 12 7.94 -7.70 -8.16
N ARG A 13 7.72 -7.08 -9.34
CA ARG A 13 8.78 -6.84 -10.34
C ARG A 13 9.28 -5.40 -10.38
N SER A 14 8.43 -4.46 -10.03
CA SER A 14 8.68 -3.03 -10.26
C SER A 14 9.04 -2.28 -8.97
N GLY A 15 8.92 -2.94 -7.81
CA GLY A 15 9.15 -2.31 -6.52
C GLY A 15 8.01 -1.39 -6.12
N LEU A 16 8.32 -0.28 -5.43
CA LEU A 16 7.34 0.70 -4.97
C LEU A 16 6.64 1.38 -6.16
N VAL A 17 5.33 1.22 -6.27
CA VAL A 17 4.53 1.83 -7.36
C VAL A 17 3.66 2.98 -6.90
N ARG A 18 3.35 3.07 -5.60
CA ARG A 18 2.55 4.17 -5.04
C ARG A 18 2.81 4.36 -3.55
N GLU A 19 2.77 5.61 -3.12
CA GLU A 19 2.78 6.02 -1.71
C GLU A 19 1.60 6.95 -1.43
N ILE A 20 0.90 6.74 -0.32
CA ILE A 20 -0.30 7.48 0.08
C ILE A 20 -0.17 7.86 1.54
N LYS A 21 -0.37 9.15 1.87
CA LYS A 21 -0.49 9.62 3.26
C LYS A 21 -1.96 9.68 3.64
N SER A 22 -2.32 9.19 4.81
CA SER A 22 -3.70 9.16 5.27
C SER A 22 -3.82 9.34 6.79
N THR A 23 -4.95 9.88 7.21
CA THR A 23 -5.43 9.97 8.60
C THR A 23 -6.78 9.27 8.76
N GLU A 24 -7.25 8.63 7.69
CA GLU A 24 -8.55 7.95 7.62
C GLU A 24 -8.47 6.55 8.19
N HIS A 25 -9.55 6.06 8.80
CA HIS A 25 -9.62 4.69 9.31
C HIS A 25 -9.65 3.63 8.19
N VAL A 26 -10.18 4.01 7.01
CA VAL A 26 -10.24 3.15 5.82
C VAL A 26 -9.76 3.96 4.62
N THR A 27 -8.80 3.40 3.88
CA THR A 27 -8.28 4.01 2.64
C THR A 27 -8.47 3.03 1.49
N HIS A 28 -9.11 3.48 0.41
CA HIS A 28 -9.24 2.71 -0.83
C HIS A 28 -8.07 3.01 -1.78
N ILE A 29 -7.49 1.96 -2.35
CA ILE A 29 -6.40 2.09 -3.33
C ILE A 29 -6.87 1.45 -4.64
N SER A 30 -7.06 2.28 -5.66
CA SER A 30 -7.34 1.78 -7.02
C SER A 30 -6.08 1.20 -7.65
N LEU A 31 -6.20 -0.01 -8.19
CA LEU A 31 -5.16 -0.68 -8.98
C LEU A 31 -5.31 -0.43 -10.49
N LEU A 32 -6.29 0.39 -10.90
CA LEU A 32 -6.49 0.71 -12.31
C LEU A 32 -5.24 1.36 -12.91
N GLY A 33 -4.81 0.85 -14.07
CA GLY A 33 -3.62 1.33 -14.77
C GLY A 33 -2.30 0.81 -14.19
N LEU A 34 -2.33 -0.01 -13.13
CA LEU A 34 -1.13 -0.69 -12.64
C LEU A 34 -0.95 -2.05 -13.33
N PRO A 35 0.30 -2.54 -13.47
CA PRO A 35 0.56 -3.86 -14.06
C PRO A 35 -0.17 -5.01 -13.37
N LYS A 36 -0.39 -6.11 -14.08
CA LYS A 36 -0.86 -7.36 -13.46
C LYS A 36 0.29 -8.00 -12.70
N GLY A 37 -0.02 -8.62 -11.56
CA GLY A 37 0.98 -9.29 -10.72
C GLY A 37 0.62 -9.32 -9.24
N MET A 38 1.62 -9.68 -8.42
CA MET A 38 1.51 -9.70 -6.97
C MET A 38 1.81 -8.33 -6.38
N TYR A 39 1.00 -7.95 -5.40
CA TYR A 39 1.12 -6.69 -4.66
C TYR A 39 1.27 -6.89 -3.16
N PHE A 40 2.17 -6.12 -2.58
CA PHE A 40 2.41 -6.02 -1.14
C PHE A 40 2.03 -4.63 -0.65
N VAL A 41 1.39 -4.58 0.51
CA VAL A 41 1.02 -3.33 1.15
C VAL A 41 1.82 -3.18 2.44
N HIS A 42 2.62 -2.12 2.50
CA HIS A 42 3.33 -1.74 3.71
C HIS A 42 2.64 -0.53 4.30
N VAL A 43 2.20 -0.63 5.55
CA VAL A 43 1.67 0.50 6.31
C VAL A 43 2.76 0.96 7.26
N LYS A 44 3.22 2.20 7.12
CA LYS A 44 4.21 2.82 7.98
C LYS A 44 3.53 3.80 8.93
N LYS A 45 3.77 3.64 10.23
CA LYS A 45 3.29 4.53 11.28
C LYS A 45 4.41 4.71 12.29
N ASP A 46 4.76 5.97 12.60
CA ASP A 46 5.79 6.32 13.60
C ASP A 46 7.14 5.58 13.45
N GLY A 47 7.54 5.30 12.21
CA GLY A 47 8.77 4.56 11.89
C GLY A 47 8.63 3.04 11.94
N GLU A 48 7.54 2.50 12.49
CA GLU A 48 7.20 1.09 12.45
C GLU A 48 6.53 0.72 11.13
N VAL A 49 6.88 -0.44 10.58
CA VAL A 49 6.32 -0.95 9.32
C VAL A 49 5.50 -2.20 9.58
N VAL A 50 4.19 -2.09 9.42
CA VAL A 50 3.28 -3.25 9.39
C VAL A 50 3.15 -3.71 7.95
N GLN A 51 3.71 -4.87 7.63
CA GLN A 51 3.60 -5.48 6.32
C GLN A 51 2.39 -6.41 6.26
N LYS A 52 1.55 -6.26 5.24
CA LYS A 52 0.54 -7.25 4.88
C LYS A 52 0.69 -7.60 3.40
N GLN A 53 0.79 -8.89 3.10
CA GLN A 53 0.64 -9.40 1.74
C GLN A 53 -0.85 -9.46 1.45
N ILE A 54 -1.31 -8.82 0.37
CA ILE A 54 -2.75 -8.58 0.22
C ILE A 54 -3.32 -9.13 -1.09
N LEU A 55 -2.63 -9.02 -2.24
CA LEU A 55 -3.36 -9.19 -3.49
C LEU A 55 -2.55 -9.76 -4.64
N TRP A 56 -3.12 -10.75 -5.32
CA TRP A 56 -2.71 -11.16 -6.64
C TRP A 56 -3.75 -10.75 -7.67
N VAL A 57 -3.35 -9.94 -8.65
CA VAL A 57 -4.23 -9.46 -9.72
C VAL A 57 -3.92 -10.23 -11.00
N ARG A 58 -4.91 -10.99 -11.49
CA ARG A 58 -4.85 -11.75 -12.75
C ARG A 58 -5.10 -10.91 -13.99
#